data_AF-A0A959FNL7-F1
#
_entry.id   AF-A0A959FNL7-F1
#
_cell.length_a   1.000
_cell.length_b   1.000
_cell.length_c   1.000
_cell.angle_alpha   90.00
_cell.angle_beta   90.00
_cell.angle_gamma   90.00
#
_symmetry.space_group_name_H-M   'P 1'
#
loop_
_entity.id
_entity.type
_entity.pdbx_description
1 polymer ?
#
loop_
_entity_poly.entity_id
_entity_poly.type
_entity_poly.pdbx_seq_one_letter_code
_entity_poly.pdbx_strand_id
1 'polypeptide(L)' 'TTLFRYYDTEALPLAEEQMEAAELSYREGAIDYVTYIQNLDAAIRIERDYLDTQAQFYDLLVRIKFILNQ' A
#
# COMPACT_ATOMS: atom_id res chain seq x y z
N THR A 1 7.37 13.16 8.00
CA THR A 1 6.06 13.34 7.33
C THR A 1 6.12 13.13 5.82
N THR A 2 7.29 13.24 5.18
CA THR A 2 7.46 13.02 3.73
C THR A 2 7.06 11.62 3.25
N LEU A 3 7.31 10.58 4.06
CA LEU A 3 6.93 9.20 3.71
C LEU A 3 5.41 9.00 3.68
N PHE A 4 4.68 9.47 4.70
CA PHE A 4 3.21 9.44 4.66
C PHE A 4 2.64 10.24 3.49
N ARG A 5 3.22 11.42 3.21
CA ARG A 5 2.83 12.20 2.04
C ARG A 5 3.04 11.42 0.73
N TYR A 6 4.19 10.78 0.56
CA TYR A 6 4.46 9.95 -0.62
C TYR A 6 3.40 8.85 -0.81
N TYR A 7 3.03 8.14 0.27
CA TYR A 7 1.97 7.14 0.17
C TYR A 7 0.61 7.76 -0.17
N ASP A 8 0.23 8.85 0.49
CA ASP A 8 -1.08 9.48 0.31
C ASP A 8 -1.23 10.11 -1.10
N THR A 9 -0.16 10.66 -1.67
CA THR A 9 -0.23 11.42 -2.94
C THR A 9 0.22 10.63 -4.16
N GLU A 10 0.93 9.51 -3.99
CA GLU A 10 1.52 8.77 -5.10
C GLU A 10 1.25 7.28 -4.98
N ALA A 11 1.77 6.61 -3.95
CA ALA A 11 1.82 5.15 -3.94
C ALA A 11 0.43 4.49 -3.80
N LEU A 12 -0.44 5.01 -2.93
CA LEU A 12 -1.80 4.47 -2.76
C LEU A 12 -2.69 4.75 -3.98
N PRO A 13 -2.75 5.98 -4.54
CA PRO A 13 -3.46 6.22 -5.79
C PRO A 13 -2.97 5.32 -6.94
N LEU A 14 -1.64 5.13 -7.05
CA LEU A 14 -1.06 4.28 -8.08
C LEU A 14 -1.39 2.79 -7.87
N ALA A 15 -1.54 2.33 -6.62
CA ALA A 15 -2.00 0.97 -6.33
C ALA A 15 -3.46 0.77 -6.77
N GLU A 16 -4.33 1.75 -6.50
CA GLU A 16 -5.73 1.74 -6.93
C GLU A 16 -5.83 1.70 -8.46
N GLU A 17 -5.10 2.56 -9.17
CA GLU A 17 -5.05 2.56 -10.64
C GLU A 17 -4.56 1.21 -11.20
N GLN A 18 -3.56 0.58 -10.57
CA GLN A 18 -3.07 -0.73 -10.97
C GLN A 18 -4.13 -1.83 -10.79
N MET A 19 -4.92 -1.77 -9.72
CA MET A 19 -6.01 -2.72 -9.49
C MET A 19 -7.11 -2.58 -10.54
N GLU A 20 -7.53 -1.35 -10.84
CA GLU A 20 -8.53 -1.08 -11.88
C GLU A 20 -8.06 -1.53 -13.26
N ALA A 21 -6.80 -1.22 -13.61
CA ALA A 21 -6.20 -1.62 -14.87
C ALA A 21 -6.08 -3.15 -15.01
N ALA A 22 -5.72 -3.85 -13.94
CA ALA A 22 -5.64 -5.31 -13.90
C ALA A 22 -7.04 -5.94 -14.08
N GLU A 23 -8.06 -5.41 -13.41
CA GLU A 23 -9.44 -5.87 -13.54
C GLU A 23 -9.95 -5.68 -14.97
N LEU A 24 -9.76 -4.49 -15.53
CA LEU A 24 -10.16 -4.21 -16.91
C LEU A 24 -9.48 -5.16 -17.90
N SER A 25 -8.15 -5.27 -17.81
CA SER A 25 -7.36 -6.12 -18.71
C SER A 25 -7.78 -7.59 -18.63
N TYR A 26 -8.13 -8.09 -17.44
CA TYR A 26 -8.63 -9.46 -17.29
C TYR A 26 -10.03 -9.62 -17.89
N ARG A 27 -10.96 -8.69 -17.62
CA ARG A 27 -12.32 -8.73 -18.17
C ARG A 27 -12.35 -8.64 -19.70
N GLU A 28 -11.42 -7.90 -20.29
CA GLU A 28 -11.27 -7.79 -21.75
C GLU A 28 -10.51 -8.99 -22.37
N GLY A 29 -9.97 -9.89 -21.54
CA GLY A 29 -9.19 -11.05 -21.98
C GLY A 29 -7.78 -10.70 -22.47
N ALA A 30 -7.28 -9.50 -22.15
CA ALA A 30 -5.93 -9.05 -22.49
C ALA A 30 -4.85 -9.72 -21.62
N ILE A 31 -5.20 -10.13 -20.39
CA ILE A 31 -4.35 -10.91 -19.49
C ILE A 31 -5.06 -12.16 -18.98
N ASP A 32 -4.29 -13.19 -18.63
CA ASP A 32 -4.83 -14.39 -18.02
C ASP A 32 -5.06 -14.23 -16.51
N TYR A 33 -5.73 -15.22 -15.92
CA TYR A 33 -6.07 -15.24 -14.50
C TYR A 33 -4.84 -15.18 -13.59
N VAL A 34 -3.73 -15.84 -13.96
CA VAL A 34 -2.51 -15.85 -13.14
C VAL A 34 -1.87 -14.46 -13.10
N THR A 35 -1.77 -13.83 -14.26
CA THR A 35 -1.26 -12.46 -14.41
C THR A 35 -2.13 -11.45 -13.67
N TYR A 36 -3.46 -11.62 -13.73
CA TYR A 36 -4.40 -10.79 -12.98
C TYR A 36 -4.13 -10.84 -11.48
N ILE A 37 -4.03 -12.04 -10.90
CA ILE A 37 -3.75 -12.20 -9.46
C ILE A 37 -2.38 -11.63 -9.08
N GLN A 38 -1.35 -11.83 -9.91
CA GLN A 38 -0.02 -11.26 -9.66
C GLN A 38 -0.03 -9.72 -9.62
N ASN A 39 -0.80 -9.09 -10.51
CA ASN A 39 -0.96 -7.64 -10.54
C ASN A 39 -1.72 -7.13 -9.31
N LEU A 40 -2.79 -7.82 -8.91
CA LEU A 40 -3.50 -7.50 -7.66
C LEU A 40 -2.58 -7.64 -6.44
N ASP A 41 -1.80 -8.73 -6.35
CA ASP A 41 -0.85 -8.95 -5.26
C ASP A 41 0.22 -7.84 -5.19
N ALA A 42 0.65 -7.31 -6.35
CA ALA A 42 1.57 -6.17 -6.39
C ALA A 42 0.95 -4.91 -5.79
N ALA A 43 -0.28 -4.56 -6.19
CA ALA A 43 -0.98 -3.40 -5.64
C ALA A 43 -1.28 -3.55 -4.14
N ILE A 44 -1.79 -4.70 -3.71
CA ILE A 44 -2.09 -5.00 -2.30
C ILE A 44 -0.83 -4.91 -1.42
N ARG A 45 0.35 -5.27 -1.95
CA ARG A 45 1.61 -5.11 -1.20
C ARG A 45 1.90 -3.64 -0.89
N ILE A 46 1.62 -2.72 -1.81
CA ILE A 46 1.82 -1.27 -1.57
C ILE A 46 0.94 -0.79 -0.42
N GLU A 47 -0.33 -1.23 -0.39
CA GLU A 47 -1.24 -0.89 0.72
C GLU A 47 -0.77 -1.47 2.06
N ARG A 48 -0.27 -2.72 2.06
CA ARG A 48 0.28 -3.35 3.27
C ARG A 48 1.51 -2.63 3.78
N ASP A 49 2.44 -2.27 2.89
CA ASP A 49 3.66 -1.55 3.25
C ASP A 49 3.34 -0.18 3.89
N TYR A 50 2.27 0.48 3.44
CA TYR A 50 1.78 1.70 4.08
C TYR A 50 1.28 1.45 5.51
N LEU A 51 0.45 0.42 5.70
CA LEU A 51 -0.08 0.06 7.02
C LEU A 51 1.05 -0.33 7.99
N ASP A 52 2.04 -1.08 7.53
CA ASP A 52 3.21 -1.45 8.33
C ASP A 52 4.04 -0.21 8.71
N THR A 53 4.20 0.74 7.78
CA THR A 53 4.86 2.03 8.05
C THR A 53 4.10 2.82 9.13
N GLN A 54 2.76 2.87 9.06
CA GLN A 54 1.94 3.52 10.09
C GLN A 54 2.09 2.83 11.45
N ALA A 55 2.04 1.48 11.48
CA ALA A 55 2.19 0.72 12.71
C ALA A 55 3.55 0.96 13.38
N GLN A 56 4.64 0.97 12.60
CA GLN A 56 5.99 1.29 13.08
C GLN A 56 6.09 2.71 13.65
N PHE A 57 5.45 3.69 13.02
CA PHE A 57 5.40 5.05 13.54
C PHE A 57 4.70 5.13 14.90
N TYR A 58 3.56 4.45 15.06
CA TYR A 58 2.85 4.42 16.34
C TYR A 58 3.64 3.69 17.42
N ASP A 59 4.31 2.57 17.11
CA ASP A 59 5.20 1.87 18.06
C ASP A 59 6.32 2.79 18.54
N LEU A 60 6.98 3.51 17.62
CA LEU A 60 8.01 4.48 17.96
C LEU A 60 7.48 5.59 18.88
N LEU A 61 6.30 6.13 18.58
CA LEU A 61 5.66 7.16 19.39
C LEU A 61 5.38 6.67 20.82
N VAL A 62 4.86 5.45 20.96
CA VAL A 62 4.60 4.82 22.27
C VAL A 62 5.91 4.66 23.05
N ARG A 63 6.98 4.17 22.41
CA ARG A 63 8.29 4.03 23.05
C ARG A 63 8.86 5.36 23.52
N ILE A 64 8.74 6.42 22.71
CA ILE A 64 9.20 7.76 23.10
C ILE A 64 8.44 8.24 24.33
N LYS A 65 7.11 8.10 24.35
CA LYS A 65 6.28 8.47 25.51
C LYS A 65 6.70 7.72 26.77
N PHE A 66 6.91 6.41 26.65
CA PHE A 66 7.39 5.57 27.74
C PHE A 66 8.74 6.04 28.30
N ILE A 67 9.72 6.34 27.44
CA ILE A 67 11.05 6.83 27.87
C ILE A 67 10.94 8.20 28.55
N LEU A 68 10.01 9.06 28.10
CA LEU A 68 9.80 10.38 28.66
C LEU A 68 8.94 10.36 29.94
N ASN A 69 8.52 9.19 30.45
CA ASN A 69 7.57 9.05 31.56
C ASN A 69 6.28 9.87 31.34
N GLN A 70 5.80 9.92 30.08
CA GLN A 70 4.54 10.56 29.69
C GLN A 70 3.49 9.53 29.28
#